data_AF-A0A9E5R503-F1
#
_entry.id   AF-A0A9E5R503-F1
#
_cell.length_a   1.000
_cell.length_b   1.000
_cell.length_c   1.000
_cell.angle_alpha   90.00
_cell.angle_beta   90.00
_cell.angle_gamma   90.00
#
_symmetry.space_group_name_H-M   'P 1'
#
loop_
_entity.id
_entity.type
_entity.pdbx_description
1 polymer ?
#
loop_
_entity_poly.entity_id
_entity_poly.type
_entity_poly.pdbx_seq_one_letter_code
_entity_poly.pdbx_strand_id
1 'polypeptide(L)'
;MGTFGQQAGYPALILLDSSDPARIQAIEAQLDLARTLFIIAGKSGSTVETDAASGYFYQLVVSRFGSEQAGQHFMAITDPASPLAEHAEAHGYRDLFLNPPNMGGRYAAMSYFGLVPAALMGLDLPRLLASAERMLNAMRSVIPETGHPGIWLGAYLGHLAQHGLDKLVLLTSPELDAFVPGPSNWWPPAWVKKAVASSR
;
A
#
# COMPACT_ATOMS: atom_id res chain seq x y z
N MET A 1 9.17 -12.26 0.49
CA MET A 1 8.37 -12.38 1.74
C MET A 1 8.15 -10.97 2.25
N GLY A 2 6.91 -10.55 2.53
CA GLY A 2 6.63 -9.17 2.98
C GLY A 2 7.20 -8.89 4.37
N THR A 3 7.47 -7.62 4.70
CA THR A 3 8.13 -7.18 5.95
C THR A 3 7.53 -7.79 7.22
N PHE A 4 6.20 -7.89 7.28
CA PHE A 4 5.53 -8.35 8.48
C PHE A 4 5.17 -9.85 8.47
N GLY A 5 5.36 -10.54 7.35
CA GLY A 5 4.93 -11.93 7.21
C GLY A 5 3.43 -12.14 7.44
N GLN A 6 3.01 -13.41 7.57
CA GLN A 6 1.66 -13.77 7.99
C GLN A 6 1.63 -13.96 9.52
N GLN A 7 0.67 -13.32 10.18
CA GLN A 7 0.45 -13.50 11.62
C GLN A 7 -0.41 -14.75 11.88
N ALA A 8 -0.14 -15.45 12.98
CA ALA A 8 -0.90 -16.65 13.35
C ALA A 8 -2.36 -16.30 13.60
N GLY A 9 -3.29 -17.04 12.96
CA GLY A 9 -4.73 -16.78 13.07
C GLY A 9 -5.27 -15.68 12.15
N TYR A 10 -4.42 -15.05 11.34
CA TYR A 10 -4.80 -14.00 10.39
C TYR A 10 -4.59 -14.43 8.92
N PRO A 11 -5.36 -13.87 7.97
CA PRO A 11 -5.18 -14.12 6.55
C PRO A 11 -3.80 -13.67 6.05
N ALA A 12 -3.29 -14.38 5.04
CA ALA A 12 -2.13 -13.93 4.28
C ALA A 12 -2.53 -12.76 3.37
N LEU A 13 -1.69 -11.73 3.29
CA LEU A 13 -1.86 -10.65 2.32
C LEU A 13 -1.13 -10.99 1.02
N ILE A 14 -1.86 -10.95 -0.10
CA ILE A 14 -1.31 -11.04 -1.45
C ILE A 14 -1.53 -9.68 -2.12
N LEU A 15 -0.46 -9.07 -2.62
CA LEU A 15 -0.53 -7.82 -3.38
C LEU A 15 -0.59 -8.11 -4.87
N LEU A 16 -1.56 -7.48 -5.55
CA LEU A 16 -1.65 -7.42 -7.00
C LEU A 16 -1.55 -5.95 -7.43
N ASP A 17 -0.39 -5.57 -7.95
CA ASP A 17 -0.06 -4.24 -8.45
C ASP A 17 0.40 -4.26 -9.92
N SER A 18 0.06 -5.33 -10.64
CA SER A 18 0.49 -5.58 -12.01
C SER A 18 -0.71 -5.87 -12.92
N SER A 19 -0.66 -5.33 -14.14
CA SER A 19 -1.59 -5.66 -15.23
C SER A 19 -1.14 -6.84 -16.09
N ASP A 20 -0.03 -7.51 -15.73
CA ASP A 20 0.46 -8.70 -16.44
C ASP A 20 -0.51 -9.89 -16.24
N PRO A 21 -1.13 -10.41 -17.31
CA PRO A 21 -2.05 -11.55 -17.22
C PRO A 21 -1.42 -12.79 -16.59
N ALA A 22 -0.12 -13.04 -16.82
CA ALA A 22 0.56 -14.20 -16.23
C ALA A 22 0.66 -14.07 -14.70
N ARG A 23 0.87 -12.84 -14.20
CA ARG A 23 0.89 -12.56 -12.76
C ARG A 23 -0.51 -12.71 -12.15
N ILE A 24 -1.54 -12.21 -12.84
CA ILE A 24 -2.94 -12.32 -12.40
C ILE A 24 -3.34 -13.80 -12.29
N GLN A 25 -3.09 -14.61 -13.33
CA GLN A 25 -3.38 -16.04 -13.34
C GLN A 25 -2.57 -16.81 -12.29
N ALA A 26 -1.29 -16.46 -12.10
CA ALA A 26 -0.47 -17.06 -11.07
C ALA A 26 -1.02 -16.79 -9.66
N ILE A 27 -1.55 -15.59 -9.41
CA ILE A 27 -2.22 -15.27 -8.14
C ILE A 27 -3.52 -16.05 -8.03
N GLU A 28 -4.38 -16.02 -9.04
CA GLU A 28 -5.66 -16.73 -9.05
C GLU A 28 -5.50 -18.21 -8.72
N ALA A 29 -4.50 -18.88 -9.31
CA ALA A 29 -4.22 -20.30 -9.06
C ALA A 29 -3.87 -20.63 -7.59
N GLN A 30 -3.54 -19.62 -6.78
CA GLN A 30 -3.24 -19.77 -5.35
C GLN A 30 -4.45 -19.47 -4.46
N LEU A 31 -5.55 -18.94 -5.00
CA LEU A 31 -6.70 -18.48 -4.22
C LEU A 31 -7.72 -19.60 -4.01
N ASP A 32 -8.17 -19.74 -2.76
CA ASP A 32 -9.47 -20.34 -2.45
C ASP A 32 -10.49 -19.20 -2.36
N LEU A 33 -11.29 -19.03 -3.42
CA LEU A 33 -12.25 -17.92 -3.51
C LEU A 33 -13.27 -17.91 -2.36
N ALA A 34 -13.61 -19.07 -1.80
CA ALA A 34 -14.54 -19.15 -0.66
C ALA A 34 -13.95 -18.57 0.64
N ARG A 35 -12.62 -18.47 0.70
CA ARG A 35 -11.86 -17.98 1.87
C ARG A 35 -11.04 -16.73 1.55
N THR A 36 -11.26 -16.12 0.39
CA THR A 36 -10.54 -14.94 -0.07
C THR A 36 -11.40 -13.69 0.09
N LEU A 37 -10.77 -12.63 0.59
CA LEU A 37 -11.31 -11.27 0.66
C LEU A 37 -10.49 -10.38 -0.28
N PHE A 38 -11.15 -9.77 -1.25
CA PHE A 38 -10.53 -8.82 -2.17
C PHE A 38 -10.64 -7.40 -1.62
N ILE A 39 -9.52 -6.72 -1.49
CA ILE A 39 -9.47 -5.32 -1.04
C ILE A 39 -9.12 -4.47 -2.26
N ILE A 40 -10.10 -3.74 -2.80
CA ILE A 40 -9.88 -2.85 -3.93
C ILE A 40 -9.49 -1.48 -3.39
N ALA A 41 -8.28 -1.05 -3.67
CA ALA A 41 -7.69 0.16 -3.12
C ALA A 41 -7.25 1.11 -4.23
N GLY A 42 -7.84 2.29 -4.29
CA GLY A 42 -7.40 3.35 -5.19
C GLY A 42 -8.04 4.68 -4.84
N LYS A 43 -7.29 5.79 -4.89
CA LYS A 43 -7.80 7.11 -4.54
C LYS A 43 -8.91 7.58 -5.48
N SER A 44 -8.63 7.61 -6.78
CA SER A 44 -9.60 8.07 -7.78
C SER A 44 -10.69 7.03 -8.06
N GLY A 45 -10.49 5.78 -7.64
CA GLY A 45 -11.36 4.66 -8.01
C GLY A 45 -11.45 4.39 -9.50
N SER A 46 -10.53 4.94 -10.32
CA SER A 46 -10.58 4.91 -11.79
C SER A 46 -9.25 4.52 -12.44
N THR A 47 -8.30 4.04 -11.66
CA THR A 47 -7.03 3.51 -12.18
C THR A 47 -7.32 2.27 -13.01
N VAL A 48 -6.97 2.31 -14.30
CA VAL A 48 -7.34 1.29 -15.30
C VAL A 48 -6.89 -0.10 -14.88
N GLU A 49 -5.67 -0.22 -14.36
CA GLU A 49 -5.12 -1.49 -13.92
C GLU A 49 -5.90 -2.08 -12.74
N THR A 50 -6.25 -1.25 -11.75
CA THR A 50 -7.03 -1.65 -10.58
C THR A 50 -8.47 -2.02 -10.97
N ASP A 51 -9.09 -1.24 -11.85
CA ASP A 51 -10.45 -1.46 -12.33
C ASP A 51 -10.56 -2.73 -13.18
N ALA A 52 -9.59 -2.97 -14.07
CA ALA A 52 -9.55 -4.19 -14.86
C ALA A 52 -9.39 -5.44 -13.97
N ALA A 53 -8.48 -5.38 -12.98
CA ALA A 53 -8.27 -6.48 -12.04
C ALA A 53 -9.50 -6.71 -11.14
N SER A 54 -10.12 -5.64 -10.62
CA SER A 54 -11.32 -5.75 -9.78
C SER A 54 -12.48 -6.37 -10.57
N GLY A 55 -12.71 -5.92 -11.81
CA GLY A 55 -13.73 -6.46 -12.69
C GLY A 55 -13.50 -7.95 -13.00
N TYR A 56 -12.26 -8.35 -13.26
CA TYR A 56 -11.90 -9.75 -13.48
C TYR A 56 -12.26 -10.63 -12.27
N PHE A 57 -11.76 -10.29 -11.08
CA PHE A 57 -12.03 -11.09 -9.89
C PHE A 57 -13.49 -11.02 -9.46
N TYR A 58 -14.17 -9.90 -9.65
CA TYR A 58 -15.60 -9.76 -9.38
C TYR A 58 -16.41 -10.74 -10.23
N GLN A 59 -16.15 -10.80 -11.55
CA GLN A 59 -16.83 -11.75 -12.43
C GLN A 59 -16.51 -13.21 -12.07
N LEU A 60 -15.28 -13.49 -11.67
CA LEU A 60 -14.90 -14.83 -11.20
C LEU A 60 -15.69 -15.24 -9.95
N VAL A 61 -15.83 -14.35 -8.96
CA VAL A 61 -16.63 -14.59 -7.75
C VAL A 61 -18.12 -14.73 -8.08
N VAL A 62 -18.67 -13.87 -8.94
CA VAL A 62 -20.06 -13.96 -9.42
C VAL A 62 -20.32 -15.31 -10.08
N SER A 63 -19.41 -15.78 -10.94
CA SER A 63 -19.56 -17.07 -11.62
C SER A 63 -19.60 -18.26 -10.65
N ARG A 64 -19.01 -18.11 -9.47
CA ARG A 64 -18.87 -19.17 -8.47
C ARG A 64 -19.95 -19.16 -7.38
N PHE A 65 -20.39 -17.98 -6.96
CA PHE A 65 -21.28 -17.77 -5.80
C PHE A 65 -22.56 -16.98 -6.12
N GLY A 66 -22.68 -16.44 -7.33
CA GLY A 66 -23.79 -15.58 -7.73
C GLY A 66 -23.58 -14.11 -7.37
N SER A 67 -24.29 -13.22 -8.07
CA SER A 67 -24.16 -11.76 -7.91
C SER A 67 -24.60 -11.26 -6.53
N GLU A 68 -25.61 -11.90 -5.93
CA GLU A 68 -26.13 -11.50 -4.61
C GLU A 68 -25.11 -11.69 -3.48
N GLN A 69 -24.24 -12.70 -3.60
CA GLN A 69 -23.22 -12.98 -2.58
C GLN A 69 -21.85 -12.40 -2.92
N ALA A 70 -21.62 -12.04 -4.18
CA ALA A 70 -20.30 -11.61 -4.64
C ALA A 70 -19.75 -10.43 -3.82
N GLY A 71 -20.56 -9.42 -3.52
CA GLY A 71 -20.15 -8.25 -2.73
C GLY A 71 -19.55 -8.60 -1.36
N GLN A 72 -19.97 -9.70 -0.74
CA GLN A 72 -19.46 -10.13 0.57
C GLN A 72 -17.99 -10.61 0.55
N HIS A 73 -17.44 -10.83 -0.64
CA HIS A 73 -16.02 -11.15 -0.85
C HIS A 73 -15.16 -9.92 -1.14
N PHE A 74 -15.73 -8.71 -1.20
CA PHE A 74 -15.02 -7.50 -1.56
C PHE A 74 -15.13 -6.42 -0.48
N MET A 75 -14.06 -5.64 -0.35
CA MET A 75 -14.04 -4.36 0.36
C MET A 75 -13.42 -3.31 -0.56
N ALA A 76 -13.81 -2.06 -0.36
CA ALA A 76 -13.25 -0.92 -1.09
C ALA A 76 -12.60 0.08 -0.14
N ILE A 77 -11.45 0.62 -0.54
CA ILE A 77 -10.77 1.73 0.11
C ILE A 77 -10.53 2.81 -0.94
N THR A 78 -11.17 3.96 -0.81
CA THR A 78 -11.20 4.99 -1.86
C THR A 78 -11.54 6.37 -1.30
N ASP A 79 -11.56 7.40 -2.14
CA ASP A 79 -12.09 8.71 -1.77
C ASP A 79 -13.64 8.76 -1.92
N PRO A 80 -14.32 9.64 -1.16
CA PRO A 80 -15.75 9.90 -1.32
C PRO A 80 -16.13 10.24 -2.76
N ALA A 81 -17.32 9.79 -3.19
CA ALA A 81 -17.87 10.05 -4.53
C ALA A 81 -16.95 9.64 -5.70
N SER A 82 -16.12 8.62 -5.50
CA SER A 82 -15.34 7.99 -6.57
C SER A 82 -16.16 6.88 -7.24
N PRO A 83 -15.85 6.52 -8.52
CA PRO A 83 -16.50 5.40 -9.19
C PRO A 83 -16.41 4.09 -8.42
N LEU A 84 -15.30 3.85 -7.71
CA LEU A 84 -15.14 2.68 -6.84
C LEU A 84 -16.08 2.72 -5.62
N ALA A 85 -16.34 3.91 -5.04
CA ALA A 85 -17.31 4.04 -3.95
C ALA A 85 -18.72 3.71 -4.43
N GLU A 86 -19.13 4.30 -5.56
CA GLU A 86 -20.43 4.02 -6.19
C GLU A 86 -20.58 2.54 -6.54
N HIS A 87 -19.53 1.93 -7.11
CA HIS A 87 -19.53 0.51 -7.44
C HIS A 87 -19.66 -0.38 -6.20
N ALA A 88 -18.92 -0.07 -5.13
CA ALA A 88 -18.98 -0.81 -3.88
C ALA A 88 -20.37 -0.76 -3.23
N GLU A 89 -20.99 0.41 -3.22
CA GLU A 89 -22.37 0.61 -2.73
C GLU A 89 -23.38 -0.16 -3.58
N ALA A 90 -23.30 -0.03 -4.91
CA ALA A 90 -24.22 -0.68 -5.84
C ALA A 90 -24.18 -2.21 -5.78
N HIS A 91 -23.01 -2.80 -5.49
CA HIS A 91 -22.82 -4.25 -5.44
C HIS A 91 -22.80 -4.81 -4.02
N GLY A 92 -23.13 -4.00 -3.00
CA GLY A 92 -23.23 -4.45 -1.61
C GLY A 92 -21.91 -5.02 -1.08
N TYR A 93 -20.79 -4.33 -1.34
CA TYR A 93 -19.48 -4.73 -0.82
C TYR A 93 -19.54 -4.81 0.70
N ARG A 94 -18.76 -5.73 1.27
CA ARG A 94 -18.77 -6.02 2.71
C ARG A 94 -18.49 -4.78 3.56
N ASP A 95 -17.52 -3.98 3.13
CA ASP A 95 -17.15 -2.72 3.76
C ASP A 95 -16.63 -1.71 2.72
N LEU A 96 -16.87 -0.42 2.99
CA LEU A 96 -16.39 0.71 2.21
C LEU A 96 -15.69 1.72 3.14
N PHE A 97 -14.38 1.89 2.95
CA PHE A 97 -13.54 2.81 3.72
C PHE A 97 -13.24 4.07 2.91
N LEU A 98 -13.81 5.20 3.33
CA LEU A 98 -13.63 6.49 2.66
C LEU A 98 -12.48 7.29 3.29
N ASN A 99 -11.44 7.56 2.52
CA ASN A 99 -10.32 8.40 2.95
C ASN A 99 -10.62 9.91 2.82
N PRO A 100 -9.96 10.78 3.61
CA PRO A 100 -9.98 12.20 3.36
C PRO A 100 -9.39 12.54 1.97
N PRO A 101 -10.12 13.25 1.09
CA PRO A 101 -9.72 13.43 -0.31
C PRO A 101 -8.47 14.29 -0.50
N ASN A 102 -8.09 15.06 0.52
CA ASN A 102 -6.95 15.98 0.47
C ASN A 102 -5.59 15.30 0.70
N MET A 103 -5.54 13.97 0.80
CA MET A 103 -4.31 13.23 1.02
C MET A 103 -3.68 12.80 -0.32
N GLY A 104 -2.39 13.11 -0.53
CA GLY A 104 -1.65 12.59 -1.69
C GLY A 104 -1.33 11.11 -1.52
N GLY A 105 -1.41 10.30 -2.59
CA GLY A 105 -1.24 8.84 -2.51
C GLY A 105 0.07 8.38 -1.85
N ARG A 106 1.19 9.07 -2.12
CA ARG A 106 2.49 8.80 -1.48
C ARG A 106 2.56 9.07 0.02
N TYR A 107 1.55 9.75 0.58
CA TYR A 107 1.42 10.04 2.01
C TYR A 107 0.36 9.18 2.69
N ALA A 108 -0.26 8.25 1.96
CA ALA A 108 -1.44 7.52 2.43
C ALA A 108 -1.13 6.21 3.17
N ALA A 109 0.15 5.92 3.43
CA ALA A 109 0.56 4.71 4.14
C ALA A 109 -0.07 4.58 5.53
N MET A 110 -0.32 5.69 6.22
CA MET A 110 -0.98 5.72 7.55
C MET A 110 -2.47 6.05 7.47
N SER A 111 -3.07 6.03 6.27
CA SER A 111 -4.52 6.13 6.09
C SER A 111 -5.16 4.75 6.05
N TYR A 112 -6.45 4.65 5.72
CA TYR A 112 -7.11 3.35 5.54
C TYR A 112 -6.41 2.45 4.52
N PHE A 113 -5.71 3.02 3.53
CA PHE A 113 -4.94 2.25 2.55
C PHE A 113 -3.90 1.33 3.19
N GLY A 114 -3.22 1.77 4.26
CA GLY A 114 -2.29 0.93 5.00
C GLY A 114 -2.89 0.29 6.24
N LEU A 115 -3.77 1.00 6.96
CA LEU A 115 -4.29 0.55 8.25
C LEU A 115 -5.29 -0.61 8.13
N VAL A 116 -6.14 -0.63 7.10
CA VAL A 116 -7.12 -1.71 6.92
C VAL A 116 -6.43 -3.04 6.58
N PRO A 117 -5.53 -3.11 5.58
CA PRO A 117 -4.74 -4.33 5.35
C PRO A 117 -3.90 -4.73 6.58
N ALA A 118 -3.31 -3.76 7.28
CA ALA A 118 -2.52 -4.05 8.49
C ALA A 118 -3.36 -4.69 9.60
N ALA A 119 -4.59 -4.20 9.84
CA ALA A 119 -5.51 -4.81 10.80
C ALA A 119 -5.89 -6.23 10.40
N LEU A 120 -6.21 -6.44 9.12
CA LEU A 120 -6.58 -7.76 8.60
C LEU A 120 -5.42 -8.75 8.64
N MET A 121 -4.18 -8.26 8.51
CA MET A 121 -2.97 -9.07 8.71
C MET A 121 -2.67 -9.37 10.18
N GLY A 122 -3.38 -8.79 11.14
CA GLY A 122 -3.14 -8.99 12.57
C GLY A 122 -2.01 -8.15 13.14
N LEU A 123 -1.66 -7.04 12.50
CA LEU A 123 -0.64 -6.14 13.03
C LEU A 123 -1.18 -5.35 14.24
N ASP A 124 -0.29 -5.10 15.21
CA ASP A 124 -0.56 -4.26 16.37
C ASP A 124 -0.68 -2.79 15.94
N LEU A 125 -1.89 -2.39 15.55
CA LEU A 125 -2.18 -1.02 15.12
C LEU A 125 -1.91 0.02 16.21
N PRO A 126 -2.30 -0.18 17.50
CA PRO A 126 -1.93 0.76 18.55
C PRO A 126 -0.42 1.02 18.62
N ARG A 127 0.40 -0.03 18.52
CA ARG A 127 1.87 0.12 18.52
C ARG A 127 2.39 0.80 17.26
N LEU A 128 1.81 0.49 16.10
CA LEU A 128 2.15 1.15 14.84
C LEU A 128 1.85 2.65 14.90
N LEU A 129 0.64 3.02 15.30
CA LEU A 129 0.19 4.40 15.42
C LEU A 129 0.96 5.16 16.50
N ALA A 130 1.25 4.55 17.64
CA ALA A 130 2.09 5.15 18.67
C ALA A 130 3.51 5.44 18.14
N SER A 131 4.03 4.61 17.23
CA SER A 131 5.33 4.84 16.61
C SER A 131 5.30 5.99 15.60
N ALA A 132 4.24 6.09 14.81
CA ALA A 132 4.01 7.23 13.92
C ALA A 132 3.84 8.53 14.71
N GLU A 133 3.09 8.51 15.81
CA GLU A 133 2.86 9.67 16.67
C GLU A 133 4.16 10.17 17.33
N ARG A 134 5.04 9.28 17.79
CA ARG A 134 6.37 9.67 18.31
C ARG A 134 7.17 10.44 17.27
N MET A 135 7.18 9.97 16.01
CA MET A 135 7.89 10.66 14.94
C MET A 135 7.22 11.99 14.59
N LEU A 136 5.89 12.04 14.52
CA LEU A 136 5.14 13.27 14.31
C LEU A 136 5.49 14.33 15.37
N ASN A 137 5.51 13.93 16.65
CA ASN A 137 5.85 14.81 17.76
C ASN A 137 7.30 15.31 17.71
N ALA A 138 8.24 14.46 17.27
CA ALA A 138 9.64 14.86 17.06
C ALA A 138 9.83 15.82 15.87
N MET A 139 8.88 15.86 14.93
CA MET A 139 8.92 16.73 13.73
C MET A 139 8.00 17.95 13.83
N ARG A 140 7.53 18.32 15.04
CA ARG A 140 6.71 19.52 15.20
C ARG A 140 7.57 20.77 15.06
N SER A 141 6.98 21.84 14.53
CA SER A 141 7.65 23.15 14.38
C SER A 141 8.10 23.79 15.70
N VAL A 142 7.55 23.36 16.83
CA VAL A 142 7.97 23.80 18.17
C VAL A 142 9.28 23.17 18.62
N ILE A 143 9.74 22.11 17.95
CA ILE A 143 11.00 21.44 18.27
C ILE A 143 12.16 22.28 17.69
N PRO A 144 13.16 22.65 18.50
CA PRO A 144 14.33 23.37 18.01
C PRO A 144 15.04 22.61 16.89
N GLU A 145 15.64 23.34 15.94
CA GLU A 145 16.34 22.79 14.77
C GLU A 145 17.36 21.69 15.16
N THR A 146 18.09 21.91 16.26
CA THR A 146 19.10 20.96 16.76
C THR A 146 18.51 19.60 17.14
N GLY A 147 17.23 19.52 17.48
CA GLY A 147 16.51 18.29 17.83
C GLY A 147 15.53 17.80 16.77
N HIS A 148 15.41 18.49 15.63
CA HIS A 148 14.38 18.20 14.63
C HIS A 148 14.93 17.28 13.52
N PRO A 149 14.60 15.97 13.50
CA PRO A 149 15.22 15.00 12.58
C PRO A 149 14.94 15.31 11.11
N GLY A 150 13.74 15.82 10.79
CA GLY A 150 13.40 16.23 9.42
C GLY A 150 14.25 17.39 8.86
N ILE A 151 14.59 18.37 9.71
CA ILE A 151 15.44 19.51 9.32
C ILE A 151 16.86 19.01 9.09
N TRP A 152 17.38 18.19 10.00
CA TRP A 152 18.71 17.58 9.84
C TRP A 152 18.84 16.76 8.56
N LEU A 153 17.86 15.89 8.28
CA LEU A 153 17.85 15.10 7.06
C LEU A 153 17.81 16.00 5.82
N GLY A 154 16.92 17.00 5.79
CA GLY A 154 16.80 17.94 4.68
C GLY A 154 18.07 18.77 4.46
N ALA A 155 18.66 19.30 5.53
CA ALA A 155 19.89 20.09 5.49
C ALA A 155 21.08 19.24 4.99
N TYR A 156 21.19 18.00 5.47
CA TYR A 156 22.24 17.08 5.02
C TYR A 156 22.11 16.76 3.53
N LEU A 157 20.91 16.37 3.07
CA LEU A 157 20.66 16.07 1.66
C LEU A 157 20.89 17.31 0.77
N GLY A 158 20.42 18.49 1.19
CA GLY A 158 20.62 19.73 0.46
C GLY A 158 22.10 20.13 0.36
N HIS A 159 22.86 19.98 1.45
CA HIS A 159 24.30 20.25 1.46
C HIS A 159 25.07 19.30 0.53
N LEU A 160 24.77 18.00 0.55
CA LEU A 160 25.40 17.04 -0.35
C LEU A 160 25.05 17.31 -1.82
N ALA A 161 23.81 17.71 -2.10
CA ALA A 161 23.37 18.07 -3.45
C ALA A 161 24.15 19.28 -4.01
N GLN A 162 24.45 20.28 -3.18
CA GLN A 162 25.31 21.42 -3.56
C GLN A 162 26.75 20.99 -3.92
N HIS A 163 27.19 19.83 -3.45
CA HIS A 163 28.49 19.24 -3.76
C HIS A 163 28.42 18.21 -4.90
N GLY A 164 27.32 18.19 -5.66
CA GLY A 164 27.15 17.34 -6.84
C GLY A 164 26.76 15.90 -6.53
N LEU A 165 26.37 15.59 -5.29
CA LEU A 165 25.85 14.27 -4.93
C LEU A 165 24.33 14.23 -5.18
N ASP A 166 23.95 13.58 -6.28
CA ASP A 166 22.58 13.54 -6.81
C ASP A 166 21.82 12.23 -6.48
N LYS A 167 22.41 11.37 -5.65
CA LYS A 167 21.91 10.03 -5.34
C LYS A 167 21.95 9.74 -3.85
N LEU A 168 20.83 9.29 -3.31
CA LEU A 168 20.72 8.70 -1.98
C LEU A 168 20.71 7.16 -2.11
N VAL A 169 21.51 6.48 -1.30
CA VAL A 169 21.49 5.01 -1.23
C VAL A 169 21.05 4.62 0.18
N LEU A 170 19.96 3.87 0.27
CA LEU A 170 19.44 3.34 1.53
C LEU A 170 19.80 1.86 1.63
N LEU A 171 20.70 1.52 2.54
CA LEU A 171 21.04 0.14 2.86
C LEU A 171 20.10 -0.34 3.96
N THR A 172 19.31 -1.35 3.65
CA THR A 172 18.34 -1.92 4.58
C THR A 172 18.59 -3.40 4.82
N SER A 173 18.15 -3.88 5.98
CA SER A 173 18.08 -5.31 6.24
C SER A 173 17.04 -5.98 5.32
N PRO A 174 17.13 -7.30 5.06
CA PRO A 174 16.18 -8.03 4.21
C PRO A 174 14.71 -7.87 4.66
N GLU A 175 14.46 -7.70 5.96
CA GLU A 175 13.12 -7.53 6.51
C GLU A 175 12.45 -6.24 6.05
N LEU A 176 13.23 -5.23 5.66
CA LEU A 176 12.73 -3.94 5.18
C LEU A 176 12.66 -3.84 3.65
N ASP A 177 12.84 -4.95 2.93
CA ASP A 177 12.88 -4.95 1.46
C ASP A 177 11.62 -4.40 0.82
N ALA A 178 10.44 -4.65 1.41
CA ALA A 178 9.19 -4.12 0.87
C ALA A 178 9.09 -2.57 0.97
N PHE A 179 9.92 -1.94 1.80
CA PHE A 179 10.01 -0.48 1.92
C PHE A 179 11.09 0.14 1.06
N VAL A 180 11.95 -0.68 0.44
CA VAL A 180 12.96 -0.20 -0.49
C VAL A 180 12.39 -0.28 -1.91
N PRO A 181 12.38 0.84 -2.65
CA PRO A 181 12.16 0.78 -4.10
C PRO A 181 13.20 -0.17 -4.71
N GLY A 182 12.78 -1.31 -5.28
CA GLY A 182 13.74 -2.35 -5.62
C GLY A 182 13.25 -3.55 -6.47
N PRO A 183 14.22 -4.35 -6.96
CA PRO A 183 14.18 -5.09 -8.23
C PRO A 183 13.28 -6.33 -8.29
N SER A 184 12.77 -6.83 -7.17
CA SER A 184 11.66 -7.81 -7.18
C SER A 184 10.36 -7.19 -7.73
N ASN A 185 10.37 -5.87 -7.91
CA ASN A 185 9.67 -5.11 -8.94
C ASN A 185 10.70 -4.72 -10.04
N TRP A 186 10.76 -5.47 -11.15
CA TRP A 186 11.38 -5.13 -12.46
C TRP A 186 12.89 -4.77 -12.59
N TRP A 187 13.85 -5.34 -11.83
CA TRP A 187 15.29 -5.21 -12.19
C TRP A 187 16.18 -6.43 -11.74
N PRO A 188 17.38 -6.71 -12.30
CA PRO A 188 18.24 -7.83 -11.86
C PRO A 188 19.44 -7.36 -10.98
N PRO A 189 20.35 -8.24 -10.49
CA PRO A 189 20.38 -8.79 -9.13
C PRO A 189 21.40 -8.16 -8.12
N ALA A 190 21.01 -8.23 -6.84
CA ALA A 190 21.77 -8.54 -5.62
C ALA A 190 22.94 -7.68 -5.05
N TRP A 191 23.31 -6.50 -5.57
CA TRP A 191 24.35 -5.71 -4.86
C TRP A 191 24.16 -4.18 -4.81
N VAL A 192 23.02 -3.66 -5.26
CA VAL A 192 22.67 -2.25 -5.01
C VAL A 192 21.16 -2.12 -4.78
N LYS A 193 20.75 -1.93 -3.52
CA LYS A 193 19.42 -1.40 -3.20
C LYS A 193 19.44 0.10 -3.46
N LYS A 194 18.96 0.54 -4.64
CA LYS A 194 19.09 1.92 -5.12
C LYS A 194 17.71 2.57 -5.20
N ALA A 195 17.45 3.54 -4.32
CA ALA A 195 16.38 4.52 -4.52
C ALA A 195 17.03 5.80 -5.09
N VAL A 196 17.06 5.96 -6.41
CA VAL A 196 17.55 7.21 -7.02
C VAL A 196 16.39 8.21 -7.06
N ALA A 197 16.37 9.15 -6.13
CA ALA A 197 15.66 10.40 -6.33
C ALA A 197 16.60 11.34 -7.10
N SER A 198 16.50 11.38 -8.44
CA SER A 198 17.18 12.42 -9.22
C SER A 198 16.25 13.61 -9.36
N SER A 199 16.65 14.78 -8.85
CA SER A 199 16.08 16.04 -9.35
C SER A 199 16.60 16.26 -10.76
N ARG A 200 15.70 16.30 -11.75
CA ARG A 200 15.98 17.03 -12.99
C ARG A 200 15.90 18.52 -12.72
#